data_AF-A0A438JIK2-F1
#
_entry.id   AF-A0A438JIK2-F1
#
_cell.length_a   1.000
_cell.length_b   1.000
_cell.length_c   1.000
_cell.angle_alpha   90.00
_cell.angle_beta   90.00
_cell.angle_gamma   90.00
#
_symmetry.space_group_name_H-M   'P 1'
#
loop_
_entity.id
_entity.type
_entity.pdbx_description
1 polymer ?
#
loop_
_entity_poly.entity_id
_entity_poly.type
_entity_poly.pdbx_seq_one_letter_code
_entity_poly.pdbx_strand_id
1 'polypeptide(L)'
;MALKILLLLLASFLLVTKRVSANDEEFGVQATYAKAPVPAPVKTPIPAPPVKPPTVTPNPPAPVVKPPLLCPSPLLHRLHRCAQAPFSTCQPSYPKPPASPVKPPTVAPKPPVPPVAPPTTAPMPPVRTRLDCIPLCDQRCKAHSRKNICVRACMTCCDRCKCVPPGTYGNREKCGKCYTDMTTHGNKPKCP
;
A
#
# COMPACT_ATOMS: atom_id res chain seq x y z
N MET A 1 51.66 -32.60 -28.80
CA MET A 1 50.59 -31.62 -29.14
C MET A 1 49.57 -31.46 -28.02
N ALA A 2 49.08 -32.54 -27.41
CA ALA A 2 48.07 -32.49 -26.34
C ALA A 2 48.49 -31.70 -25.08
N LEU A 3 49.74 -31.81 -24.62
CA LEU A 3 50.22 -31.07 -23.44
C LEU A 3 50.23 -29.55 -23.64
N LYS A 4 50.56 -29.09 -24.86
CA LYS A 4 50.52 -27.65 -25.20
C LYS A 4 49.09 -27.11 -25.20
N ILE A 5 48.12 -27.91 -25.65
CA ILE A 5 46.69 -27.55 -25.62
C ILE A 5 46.19 -27.48 -24.18
N LEU A 6 46.56 -28.44 -23.33
CA LEU A 6 46.19 -28.45 -21.92
C LEU A 6 46.74 -27.22 -21.16
N LEU A 7 47.99 -26.83 -21.44
CA LEU A 7 48.60 -25.63 -20.86
C LEU A 7 47.90 -24.34 -21.32
N LEU A 8 47.47 -24.26 -22.58
CA LEU A 8 46.73 -23.10 -23.09
C LEU A 8 45.33 -22.99 -22.46
N LEU A 9 44.64 -24.11 -22.23
CA LEU A 9 43.33 -24.12 -21.58
C LEU A 9 43.43 -23.71 -20.10
N LEU A 10 44.43 -24.20 -19.36
CA LEU A 10 44.68 -23.81 -17.97
C LEU A 10 45.03 -22.33 -17.85
N ALA A 11 45.88 -21.80 -18.73
CA ALA A 11 46.24 -20.38 -18.73
C ALA A 11 45.02 -19.48 -19.00
N SER A 12 44.14 -19.89 -19.92
CA SER A 12 42.90 -19.17 -20.24
C SER A 12 41.92 -19.16 -19.06
N PHE A 13 41.77 -20.30 -18.39
CA PHE A 13 40.88 -20.44 -17.23
C PHE A 13 41.35 -19.58 -16.05
N LEU A 14 42.66 -19.52 -15.78
CA LEU A 14 43.25 -18.66 -14.74
C LEU A 14 43.10 -17.16 -15.06
N LEU A 15 43.13 -16.78 -16.35
CA LEU A 15 42.92 -15.41 -16.78
C LEU A 15 41.46 -14.96 -16.60
N VAL A 16 40.51 -15.84 -16.86
CA VAL A 16 39.07 -15.59 -16.64
C VAL A 16 38.73 -15.50 -15.14
N THR A 17 39.26 -16.41 -14.31
CA THR A 17 39.04 -16.36 -12.85
C THR A 17 39.68 -15.13 -12.18
N LYS A 18 40.86 -14.68 -12.64
CA LYS A 18 41.43 -13.40 -12.16
C LYS A 18 40.58 -12.18 -12.54
N ARG A 19 39.91 -12.17 -13.69
CA ARG A 19 39.01 -11.07 -14.07
C ARG A 19 37.69 -11.08 -13.32
N VAL A 20 37.20 -12.25 -12.90
CA VAL A 20 36.06 -12.35 -11.98
C VAL A 20 36.44 -11.75 -10.61
N SER A 21 37.60 -12.11 -10.07
CA SER A 21 38.07 -11.62 -8.76
C SER A 21 38.35 -10.11 -8.71
N ALA A 22 38.65 -9.46 -9.84
CA ALA A 22 38.88 -8.00 -9.90
C ALA A 22 37.59 -7.17 -9.94
N ASN A 23 36.42 -7.79 -10.13
CA ASN A 23 35.12 -7.08 -10.10
C ASN A 23 34.43 -7.17 -8.71
N ASP A 24 34.99 -7.93 -7.76
CA ASP A 24 34.42 -8.11 -6.42
C ASP A 24 35.11 -7.25 -5.32
N GLU A 25 36.22 -6.56 -5.64
CA GLU A 25 36.97 -5.69 -4.70
C GLU A 25 36.64 -4.18 -4.79
N GLU A 26 35.36 -3.82 -4.96
CA GLU A 26 34.91 -2.44 -4.67
C GLU A 26 33.68 -2.37 -3.74
N PHE A 27 33.09 -3.52 -3.33
CA PHE A 27 31.93 -3.52 -2.42
C PHE A 27 32.24 -4.06 -1.01
N GLY A 28 33.52 -4.05 -0.63
CA GLY A 28 33.97 -4.36 0.71
C GLY A 28 34.86 -3.25 1.24
N VAL A 29 34.45 -2.62 2.34
CA VAL A 29 35.27 -1.74 3.20
C VAL A 29 35.33 -0.25 2.79
N GLN A 30 34.19 0.44 2.90
CA GLN A 30 34.18 1.82 3.40
C GLN A 30 33.12 1.98 4.50
N ALA A 31 33.26 1.16 5.54
CA ALA A 31 32.51 1.27 6.79
C ALA A 31 33.47 1.44 7.96
N THR A 32 34.43 2.34 7.84
CA THR A 32 35.22 2.81 8.99
C THR A 32 35.43 4.30 8.87
N TYR A 33 35.16 4.99 9.97
CA TYR A 33 35.52 6.39 10.25
C TYR A 33 34.51 7.50 9.91
N ALA A 34 33.39 7.50 10.64
CA ALA A 34 32.89 8.75 11.23
C ALA A 34 32.59 8.50 12.71
N LYS A 35 33.23 9.31 13.55
CA LYS A 35 33.22 9.31 15.01
C LYS A 35 31.78 9.34 15.55
N ALA A 36 31.36 8.30 16.26
CA ALA A 36 30.07 8.28 16.97
C ALA A 36 30.13 9.23 18.18
N PRO A 37 29.18 10.16 18.35
CA PRO A 37 28.93 10.79 19.64
C PRO A 37 28.28 9.76 20.58
N VAL A 38 28.79 9.67 21.80
CA VAL A 38 28.28 8.82 22.88
C VAL A 38 26.79 9.15 23.13
N PRO A 39 25.84 8.21 22.98
CA PRO A 39 24.49 8.41 23.47
C PRO A 39 24.43 8.12 24.97
N ALA A 40 23.77 9.02 25.69
CA ALA A 40 23.46 8.95 27.12
C ALA A 40 22.76 7.64 27.52
N PRO A 41 22.81 7.22 28.82
CA PRO A 41 22.24 5.95 29.25
C PRO A 41 20.71 5.96 29.11
N VAL A 42 20.20 5.14 28.19
CA VAL A 42 18.76 4.90 28.00
C VAL A 42 18.28 3.98 29.11
N LYS A 43 17.27 4.43 29.86
CA LYS A 43 16.56 3.63 30.85
C LYS A 43 15.99 2.37 30.19
N THR A 44 16.32 1.21 30.73
CA THR A 44 15.81 -0.11 30.34
C THR A 44 14.27 -0.15 30.39
N PRO A 45 13.59 -0.56 29.30
CA PRO A 45 12.16 -0.82 29.32
C PRO A 45 11.83 -2.08 30.13
N ILE A 46 10.81 -1.97 30.97
CA ILE A 46 10.17 -3.07 31.70
C ILE A 46 9.60 -4.08 30.68
N PRO A 47 9.73 -5.41 30.88
CA PRO A 47 9.15 -6.41 29.98
C PRO A 47 7.63 -6.29 29.92
N ALA A 48 7.07 -6.29 28.70
CA ALA A 48 5.62 -6.37 28.48
C ALA A 48 5.07 -7.75 28.92
N PRO A 49 3.84 -7.83 29.44
CA PRO A 49 3.21 -9.09 29.79
C PRO A 49 2.89 -9.94 28.54
N PRO A 50 2.78 -11.29 28.68
CA PRO A 50 2.60 -12.19 27.56
C PRO A 50 1.24 -12.00 26.88
N VAL A 51 1.27 -11.72 25.58
CA VAL A 51 0.10 -11.65 24.71
C VAL A 51 -0.43 -13.06 24.45
N LYS A 52 -1.70 -13.33 24.77
CA LYS A 52 -2.36 -14.61 24.46
C LYS A 52 -2.50 -14.79 22.93
N PRO A 53 -2.46 -16.04 22.41
CA PRO A 53 -2.65 -16.30 20.99
C PRO A 53 -4.04 -15.87 20.49
N PRO A 54 -4.18 -15.47 19.23
CA PRO A 54 -5.48 -15.17 18.63
C PRO A 54 -6.29 -16.46 18.42
N THR A 55 -7.52 -16.47 18.92
CA THR A 55 -8.53 -17.51 18.63
C THR A 55 -8.90 -17.44 17.15
N VAL A 56 -8.66 -18.52 16.41
CA VAL A 56 -9.15 -18.70 15.03
C VAL A 56 -10.63 -19.08 15.10
N THR A 57 -11.52 -18.18 14.72
CA THR A 57 -12.94 -18.50 14.51
C THR A 57 -13.10 -19.09 13.09
N PRO A 58 -13.63 -20.32 12.93
CA PRO A 58 -13.91 -20.88 11.60
C PRO A 58 -15.03 -20.10 10.89
N ASN A 59 -14.90 -19.92 9.58
CA ASN A 59 -15.98 -19.37 8.73
C ASN A 59 -17.25 -20.23 8.82
N PRO A 60 -18.45 -19.64 8.94
CA PRO A 60 -19.69 -20.40 8.90
C PRO A 60 -19.99 -20.92 7.48
N PRO A 61 -20.55 -22.14 7.34
CA PRO A 61 -20.90 -22.72 6.04
C PRO A 61 -22.11 -22.02 5.41
N ALA A 62 -22.14 -22.00 4.07
CA ALA A 62 -23.19 -21.39 3.25
C ALA A 62 -24.59 -21.96 3.56
N PRO A 63 -25.67 -21.14 3.51
CA PRO A 63 -27.01 -21.62 3.81
C PRO A 63 -27.58 -22.43 2.65
N VAL A 64 -27.88 -23.70 2.95
CA VAL A 64 -28.61 -24.63 2.08
C VAL A 64 -30.09 -24.25 2.11
N VAL A 65 -30.64 -23.87 0.95
CA VAL A 65 -32.07 -23.65 0.74
C VAL A 65 -32.81 -24.99 0.82
N LYS A 66 -33.82 -25.11 1.68
CA LYS A 66 -34.80 -26.21 1.66
C LYS A 66 -36.23 -25.66 1.50
N PRO A 67 -37.13 -26.39 0.78
CA PRO A 67 -38.42 -25.87 0.33
C PRO A 67 -39.53 -25.94 1.41
N PRO A 68 -40.70 -25.30 1.18
CA PRO A 68 -41.69 -25.00 2.21
C PRO A 68 -42.76 -26.09 2.33
N LEU A 69 -43.16 -26.50 3.54
CA LEU A 69 -44.41 -27.24 3.76
C LEU A 69 -45.05 -26.93 5.12
N LEU A 70 -46.19 -26.25 5.00
CA LEU A 70 -47.47 -26.35 5.73
C LEU A 70 -47.54 -26.42 7.26
N CYS A 71 -48.31 -25.47 7.81
CA CYS A 71 -48.93 -25.47 9.13
C CYS A 71 -49.95 -26.61 9.32
N PRO A 72 -50.21 -26.97 10.60
CA PRO A 72 -51.59 -27.12 11.06
C PRO A 72 -51.86 -26.27 12.32
N SER A 73 -52.87 -25.40 12.23
CA SER A 73 -53.63 -24.82 13.37
C SER A 73 -54.68 -25.85 13.83
N PRO A 74 -55.35 -25.78 15.03
CA PRO A 74 -55.90 -24.55 15.64
C PRO A 74 -56.04 -24.49 17.19
N LEU A 75 -56.68 -23.38 17.64
CA LEU A 75 -57.14 -22.99 19.00
C LEU A 75 -56.13 -22.16 19.80
N LEU A 76 -56.37 -20.90 20.19
CA LEU A 76 -57.63 -20.18 20.45
C LEU A 76 -57.59 -18.73 19.95
N HIS A 77 -58.77 -18.29 19.53
CA HIS A 77 -59.09 -16.92 19.15
C HIS A 77 -59.04 -15.97 20.35
N ARG A 78 -58.31 -14.85 20.22
CA ARG A 78 -58.78 -13.56 20.78
C ARG A 78 -58.20 -12.36 20.01
N LEU A 79 -59.04 -11.85 19.12
CA LEU A 79 -59.13 -10.46 18.63
C LEU A 79 -57.83 -9.78 18.17
N HIS A 80 -57.48 -9.97 16.90
CA HIS A 80 -56.86 -8.90 16.10
C HIS A 80 -57.55 -8.80 14.75
N ARG A 81 -58.60 -7.97 14.72
CA ARG A 81 -59.21 -7.44 13.51
C ARG A 81 -58.30 -6.32 12.99
N CYS A 82 -57.58 -6.57 11.91
CA CYS A 82 -57.16 -5.52 10.99
C CYS A 82 -57.46 -5.98 9.56
N ALA A 83 -58.58 -5.47 9.06
CA ALA A 83 -58.94 -5.50 7.66
C ALA A 83 -58.08 -4.50 6.88
N GLN A 84 -57.35 -5.02 5.90
CA GLN A 84 -57.18 -4.52 4.52
C GLN A 84 -57.18 -3.00 4.27
N ALA A 85 -56.04 -2.47 3.77
CA ALA A 85 -55.97 -1.55 2.62
C ALA A 85 -54.50 -1.32 2.18
N PRO A 86 -54.24 -0.91 0.92
CA PRO A 86 -53.07 -1.35 0.16
C PRO A 86 -52.02 -0.25 -0.11
N PHE A 87 -50.82 -0.67 -0.53
CA PHE A 87 -49.72 0.14 -1.07
C PHE A 87 -49.24 1.32 -0.20
N SER A 88 -48.26 1.06 0.66
CA SER A 88 -47.27 2.08 0.99
C SER A 88 -45.90 1.45 0.99
N THR A 89 -45.06 1.91 0.07
CA THR A 89 -43.65 1.55 -0.03
C THR A 89 -42.98 1.79 1.32
N CYS A 90 -42.61 0.72 2.03
CA CYS A 90 -41.66 0.82 3.12
C CYS A 90 -40.29 1.15 2.52
N GLN A 91 -39.97 2.45 2.40
CA GLN A 91 -38.57 2.85 2.33
C GLN A 91 -37.91 2.50 3.67
N PRO A 92 -36.70 1.93 3.67
CA PRO A 92 -35.88 1.90 4.88
C PRO A 92 -35.51 3.35 5.20
N SER A 93 -36.16 3.93 6.20
CA SER A 93 -35.72 5.15 6.84
C SER A 93 -34.41 4.85 7.57
N TYR A 94 -33.29 5.02 6.88
CA TYR A 94 -32.01 5.08 7.55
C TYR A 94 -32.06 6.29 8.51
N PRO A 95 -31.92 6.09 9.83
CA PRO A 95 -31.82 7.21 10.74
C PRO A 95 -30.62 8.05 10.31
N LYS A 96 -30.89 9.30 9.93
CA LYS A 96 -29.85 10.29 9.62
C LYS A 96 -28.92 10.33 10.84
N PRO A 97 -27.62 10.01 10.70
CA PRO A 97 -26.70 10.06 11.83
C PRO A 97 -26.74 11.46 12.44
N PRO A 98 -26.77 11.61 13.77
CA PRO A 98 -26.73 12.92 14.38
C PRO A 98 -25.44 13.61 13.92
N ALA A 99 -25.61 14.78 13.31
CA ALA A 99 -24.51 15.65 12.97
C ALA A 99 -23.81 16.03 14.28
N SER A 100 -22.77 15.27 14.62
CA SER A 100 -21.83 15.70 15.65
C SER A 100 -21.22 17.02 15.17
N PRO A 101 -21.11 18.05 16.02
CA PRO A 101 -20.38 19.25 15.66
C PRO A 101 -18.94 18.85 15.39
N VAL A 102 -18.56 18.74 14.12
CA VAL A 102 -17.16 18.64 13.73
C VAL A 102 -16.58 20.01 14.07
N LYS A 103 -16.02 20.17 15.27
CA LYS A 103 -15.11 21.27 15.54
C LYS A 103 -14.04 21.22 14.46
N PRO A 104 -13.80 22.31 13.71
CA PRO A 104 -12.70 22.36 12.76
C PRO A 104 -11.42 21.97 13.51
N PRO A 105 -10.60 21.05 13.00
CA PRO A 105 -9.26 20.92 13.52
C PRO A 105 -8.60 22.28 13.29
N THR A 106 -8.29 22.98 14.37
CA THR A 106 -7.46 24.18 14.36
C THR A 106 -6.09 23.71 13.89
N VAL A 107 -5.88 23.71 12.57
CA VAL A 107 -4.57 23.45 11.98
C VAL A 107 -3.72 24.64 12.41
N ALA A 108 -2.88 24.42 13.42
CA ALA A 108 -1.81 25.35 13.73
C ALA A 108 -1.04 25.63 12.43
N PRO A 109 -0.85 26.90 12.05
CA PRO A 109 -0.11 27.24 10.84
C PRO A 109 1.27 26.59 10.94
N LYS A 110 1.58 25.72 9.99
CA LYS A 110 2.94 25.21 9.84
C LYS A 110 3.88 26.40 9.69
N PRO A 111 5.10 26.35 10.26
CA PRO A 111 6.11 27.38 10.06
C PRO A 111 6.26 27.67 8.56
N PRO A 112 6.49 28.93 8.16
CA PRO A 112 6.74 29.27 6.76
C PRO A 112 7.93 28.42 6.29
N VAL A 113 7.64 27.50 5.38
CA VAL A 113 8.68 26.79 4.64
C VAL A 113 9.49 27.89 3.94
N PRO A 114 10.83 27.90 4.04
CA PRO A 114 11.64 28.87 3.31
C PRO A 114 11.27 28.83 1.82
N PRO A 115 11.35 29.96 1.10
CA PRO A 115 10.93 30.04 -0.30
C PRO A 115 11.75 29.04 -1.09
N VAL A 116 11.13 27.90 -1.40
CA VAL A 116 11.65 26.98 -2.39
C VAL A 116 11.65 27.78 -3.68
N ALA A 117 12.84 27.96 -4.26
CA ALA A 117 13.02 28.65 -5.53
C ALA A 117 11.95 28.21 -6.54
N PRO A 118 11.49 29.10 -7.43
CA PRO A 118 10.50 28.76 -8.45
C PRO A 118 10.90 27.46 -9.14
N PRO A 119 9.97 26.54 -9.44
CA PRO A 119 10.30 25.30 -10.09
C PRO A 119 10.75 25.63 -11.52
N THR A 120 12.04 25.88 -11.70
CA THR A 120 12.75 25.54 -12.92
C THR A 120 12.27 24.17 -13.31
N THR A 121 11.84 24.03 -14.56
CA THR A 121 11.25 22.86 -15.21
C THR A 121 12.20 21.64 -15.13
N ALA A 122 12.44 21.17 -13.91
CA ALA A 122 13.39 20.13 -13.62
C ALA A 122 12.85 18.86 -14.27
N PRO A 123 13.68 18.16 -15.07
CA PRO A 123 13.33 16.86 -15.60
C PRO A 123 12.80 15.98 -14.47
N MET A 124 11.67 15.29 -14.71
CA MET A 124 11.13 14.36 -13.71
C MET A 124 12.22 13.36 -13.31
N PRO A 125 12.35 13.02 -12.01
CA PRO A 125 13.35 12.08 -11.56
C PRO A 125 13.14 10.73 -12.29
N PRO A 126 14.20 10.16 -12.89
CA PRO A 126 14.08 8.89 -13.57
C PRO A 126 13.81 7.78 -12.54
N VAL A 127 12.77 6.98 -12.76
CA VAL A 127 12.50 5.76 -11.98
C VAL A 127 13.12 4.59 -12.75
N ARG A 128 14.13 3.94 -12.16
CA ARG A 128 14.79 2.78 -12.78
C ARG A 128 14.54 1.52 -11.98
N THR A 129 14.48 1.67 -10.68
CA THR A 129 14.29 0.59 -9.72
C THR A 129 13.03 0.82 -8.90
N ARG A 130 12.61 -0.23 -8.19
CA ARG A 130 11.50 -0.14 -7.24
C ARG A 130 11.82 0.75 -6.04
N LEU A 131 13.10 0.90 -5.69
CA LEU A 131 13.51 1.78 -4.57
C LEU A 131 13.24 3.24 -4.91
N ASP A 132 13.42 3.65 -6.16
CA ASP A 132 13.14 5.02 -6.62
C ASP A 132 11.65 5.38 -6.50
N CYS A 133 10.77 4.38 -6.53
CA CYS A 133 9.35 4.58 -6.34
C CYS A 133 9.01 5.05 -4.93
N ILE A 134 9.73 4.57 -3.90
CA ILE A 134 9.39 4.78 -2.48
C ILE A 134 9.22 6.27 -2.15
N PRO A 135 10.25 7.12 -2.33
CA PRO A 135 10.13 8.54 -1.99
C PRO A 135 9.11 9.28 -2.87
N LEU A 136 8.93 8.85 -4.13
CA LEU A 136 7.98 9.49 -5.05
C LEU A 136 6.53 9.20 -4.67
N CYS A 137 6.23 7.95 -4.32
CA CYS A 137 4.89 7.56 -3.89
C CYS A 137 4.54 8.11 -2.50
N ASP A 138 5.54 8.28 -1.62
CA ASP A 138 5.33 8.98 -0.36
C ASP A 138 4.93 10.44 -0.58
N GLN A 139 5.58 11.14 -1.52
CA GLN A 139 5.17 12.50 -1.88
C GLN A 139 3.78 12.51 -2.51
N ARG A 140 3.52 11.63 -3.48
CA ARG A 140 2.22 11.50 -4.16
C ARG A 140 1.08 11.28 -3.17
N CYS A 141 1.28 10.42 -2.17
CA CYS A 141 0.26 10.04 -1.22
C CYS A 141 0.22 10.91 0.05
N LYS A 142 1.06 11.94 0.15
CA LYS A 142 1.22 12.77 1.35
C LYS A 142 -0.07 13.44 1.82
N ALA A 143 -0.92 13.87 0.90
CA ALA A 143 -2.21 14.50 1.18
C ALA A 143 -3.39 13.50 1.18
N HIS A 144 -3.15 12.23 0.83
CA HIS A 144 -4.21 11.24 0.74
C HIS A 144 -4.66 10.83 2.15
N SER A 145 -5.98 10.79 2.40
CA SER A 145 -6.54 10.43 3.71
C SER A 145 -6.10 9.03 4.17
N ARG A 146 -6.12 8.06 3.26
CA ARG A 146 -5.64 6.69 3.46
C ARG A 146 -4.24 6.46 2.87
N LYS A 147 -3.21 7.05 3.49
CA LYS A 147 -1.81 7.02 3.00
C LYS A 147 -1.30 5.62 2.66
N ASN A 148 -1.42 4.66 3.56
CA ASN A 148 -0.90 3.30 3.35
C ASN A 148 -1.53 2.57 2.15
N ILE A 149 -2.82 2.82 1.89
CA ILE A 149 -3.52 2.25 0.74
C ILE A 149 -3.05 2.92 -0.55
N CYS A 150 -2.93 4.25 -0.53
CA CYS A 150 -2.42 5.02 -1.65
C CYS A 150 -0.99 4.58 -2.02
N VAL A 151 -0.08 4.50 -1.05
CA VAL A 151 1.33 4.13 -1.30
C VAL A 151 1.43 2.72 -1.88
N ARG A 152 0.62 1.76 -1.39
CA ARG A 152 0.57 0.40 -1.95
C ARG A 152 0.13 0.38 -3.42
N ALA A 153 -0.92 1.14 -3.74
CA ALA A 153 -1.40 1.26 -5.11
C ALA A 153 -0.35 1.95 -6.00
N CYS A 154 0.22 3.06 -5.52
CA CYS A 154 1.26 3.81 -6.20
C CYS A 154 2.49 2.94 -6.47
N MET A 155 2.98 2.17 -5.50
CA MET A 155 4.09 1.22 -5.68
C MET A 155 3.82 0.26 -6.84
N THR A 156 2.61 -0.31 -6.90
CA THR A 156 2.24 -1.24 -7.97
C THR A 156 2.24 -0.57 -9.34
N CYS A 157 1.74 0.67 -9.41
CA CYS A 157 1.75 1.47 -10.62
C CYS A 157 3.16 1.87 -11.06
N CYS A 158 3.98 2.30 -10.11
CA CYS A 158 5.34 2.72 -10.35
C CYS A 158 6.22 1.55 -10.79
N ASP A 159 6.08 0.39 -10.16
CA ASP A 159 6.86 -0.79 -10.52
C ASP A 159 6.55 -1.25 -11.96
N ARG A 160 5.29 -1.12 -12.39
CA ARG A 160 4.89 -1.50 -13.76
C ARG A 160 5.19 -0.44 -14.80
N CYS A 161 4.95 0.83 -14.49
CA CYS A 161 5.01 1.94 -15.45
C CYS A 161 6.31 2.74 -15.36
N LYS A 162 7.16 2.45 -14.37
CA LYS A 162 8.42 3.17 -14.08
C LYS A 162 8.26 4.69 -14.09
N CYS A 163 7.15 5.16 -13.53
CA CYS A 163 6.80 6.58 -13.46
C CYS A 163 5.82 6.84 -12.31
N VAL A 164 6.04 7.94 -11.58
CA VAL A 164 5.10 8.50 -10.60
C VAL A 164 4.85 9.95 -11.00
N PRO A 165 3.59 10.38 -11.21
CA PRO A 165 3.37 11.73 -11.67
C PRO A 165 3.55 12.75 -10.54
N PRO A 166 4.04 13.97 -10.85
CA PRO A 166 4.36 14.98 -9.85
C PRO A 166 3.12 15.53 -9.15
N GLY A 167 3.33 16.00 -7.91
CA GLY A 167 2.27 16.52 -7.05
C GLY A 167 1.50 15.44 -6.30
N THR A 168 0.51 15.85 -5.49
CA THR A 168 -0.32 14.94 -4.68
C THR A 168 -1.62 14.53 -5.36
N TYR A 169 -2.01 15.24 -6.44
CA TYR A 169 -3.25 15.02 -7.19
C TYR A 169 -3.04 15.35 -8.67
N GLY A 170 -3.78 14.68 -9.56
CA GLY A 170 -3.74 14.95 -11.01
C GLY A 170 -2.44 14.53 -11.68
N ASN A 171 -2.12 15.21 -12.79
CA ASN A 171 -0.91 15.03 -13.62
C ASN A 171 -0.69 13.61 -14.12
N ARG A 172 -1.73 12.77 -14.16
CA ARG A 172 -1.62 11.33 -14.47
C ARG A 172 -1.12 11.12 -15.91
N GLU A 173 -1.48 12.04 -16.80
CA GLU A 173 -1.06 12.12 -18.19
C GLU A 173 0.47 12.26 -18.36
N LYS A 174 1.20 12.77 -17.36
CA LYS A 174 2.67 12.87 -17.42
C LYS A 174 3.36 11.51 -17.40
N CYS A 175 2.70 10.49 -16.85
CA CYS A 175 3.17 9.10 -16.90
C CYS A 175 2.51 8.29 -18.03
N GLY A 176 1.77 8.95 -18.91
CA GLY A 176 1.12 8.36 -20.07
C GLY A 176 0.07 7.29 -19.74
N LYS A 177 -0.27 6.52 -20.78
CA LYS A 177 -1.34 5.51 -20.77
C LYS A 177 -1.16 4.42 -19.72
N CYS A 178 0.08 4.01 -19.46
CA CYS A 178 0.34 2.95 -18.48
C CYS A 178 -0.23 3.28 -17.09
N TYR A 179 -0.11 4.53 -16.63
CA TYR A 179 -0.59 4.97 -15.32
C TYR A 179 -2.09 5.34 -15.33
N THR A 180 -2.60 5.85 -16.44
CA THR A 180 -4.01 6.27 -16.57
C THR A 180 -4.96 5.09 -16.77
N ASP A 181 -4.55 4.12 -17.61
CA ASP A 181 -5.42 3.06 -18.14
C ASP A 181 -5.39 1.79 -17.26
N MET A 182 -4.57 1.80 -16.20
CA MET A 182 -4.61 0.79 -15.15
C MET A 182 -5.95 0.82 -14.42
N THR A 183 -6.72 -0.26 -14.55
CA THR A 183 -7.97 -0.45 -13.84
C THR A 183 -7.88 -1.60 -12.83
N THR A 184 -8.74 -1.54 -11.82
CA THR A 184 -9.07 -2.66 -10.94
C THR A 184 -10.14 -3.54 -11.59
N HIS A 185 -10.44 -4.70 -11.01
CA HIS A 185 -11.52 -5.58 -11.49
C HIS A 185 -12.90 -4.87 -11.58
N GLY A 186 -13.11 -3.80 -10.80
CA GLY A 186 -14.33 -2.99 -10.85
C GLY A 186 -14.34 -1.87 -11.90
N ASN A 187 -13.46 -1.92 -12.92
CA ASN A 187 -13.29 -0.88 -13.95
C ASN A 187 -12.99 0.53 -13.39
N LYS A 188 -12.46 0.61 -12.16
CA LYS A 188 -12.04 1.88 -11.55
C LYS A 188 -10.54 2.09 -11.73
N PRO A 189 -10.07 3.34 -11.90
CA PRO A 189 -8.65 3.62 -11.99
C PRO A 189 -7.93 3.08 -10.75
N LYS A 190 -6.88 2.30 -10.97
CA LYS A 190 -6.09 1.65 -9.91
C LYS A 190 -5.06 2.60 -9.31
N CYS A 191 -4.46 3.46 -10.14
CA CYS A 191 -3.39 4.36 -9.72
C CYS A 191 -3.91 5.65 -9.10
N PRO A 192 -3.30 6.13 -8.00
CA PRO A 192 -3.71 7.36 -7.33
C PRO A 192 -3.40 8.63 -8.11
#